data_AF-A0A7W1VUP7-F1
#
_entry.id   AF-A0A7W1VUP7-F1
#
_cell.length_a   1.000
_cell.length_b   1.000
_cell.length_c   1.000
_cell.angle_alpha   90.00
_cell.angle_beta   90.00
_cell.angle_gamma   90.00
#
_symmetry.space_group_name_H-M   'P 1'
#
loop_
_entity.id
_entity.type
_entity.pdbx_description
1 polymer ?
#
loop_
_entity_poly.entity_id
_entity_poly.type
_entity_poly.pdbx_seq_one_letter_code
_entity_poly.pdbx_strand_id
1 'polypeptide(L)'
;MPIVVIGLSHHSSPVTLRERFAFAESLVPEALAKLRNSGIANEAVILSTCNRVEIYAVTDLPESQAFHSLQNFLTDHHNFQDQLNGEIYTLGEPRSLDHLFKVACGLDSMVLGETEILGQLKKAYDLALQHKHTGARLNKTFQRAFNVAKQVRTETNIQRGSVSVGSVAVELAEKIFTSLSERQVMVIGAGETSEKTARSLLSRGAHSILVSNRSHERAEALAAELQGRAVRFEDWADEFSKIDIVISSTSAPHYVLDRARLAPMMKLRRNRPLLLIDIAVPRDIEPEVNFLENVYLYNIDDLQAIAEDYLKQRQDEIVRCENIIREKIKGLLSSSCSGSSSSQLAYE
;
A
#
# COMPACT_ATOMS: atom_id res chain seq x y z
N MET A 1 22.96 -22.99 -10.44
CA MET A 1 23.42 -21.61 -10.19
C MET A 1 22.43 -20.94 -9.25
N PRO A 2 22.89 -20.49 -8.07
CA PRO A 2 22.05 -19.78 -7.10
C PRO A 2 21.74 -18.36 -7.59
N ILE A 3 20.61 -17.81 -7.16
CA ILE A 3 20.26 -16.40 -7.29
C ILE A 3 20.76 -15.66 -6.04
N VAL A 4 21.51 -14.59 -6.25
CA VAL A 4 21.92 -13.65 -5.21
C VAL A 4 21.24 -12.30 -5.40
N VAL A 5 21.01 -11.59 -4.30
CA VAL A 5 20.51 -10.21 -4.29
C VAL A 5 21.48 -9.36 -3.50
N ILE A 6 21.80 -8.20 -4.05
CA ILE A 6 22.44 -7.11 -3.33
C ILE A 6 21.59 -5.86 -3.50
N GLY A 7 21.48 -5.02 -2.46
CA GLY A 7 20.74 -3.79 -2.61
C GLY A 7 20.73 -2.88 -1.39
N LEU A 8 20.08 -1.74 -1.59
CA LEU A 8 19.74 -0.75 -0.58
C LEU A 8 18.22 -0.63 -0.54
N SER A 9 17.64 -0.48 0.65
CA SER A 9 16.20 -0.28 0.80
C SER A 9 15.91 0.77 1.86
N HIS A 10 14.67 1.26 1.89
CA HIS A 10 14.19 2.14 2.96
C HIS A 10 14.35 1.57 4.38
N HIS A 11 14.53 0.24 4.54
CA HIS A 11 14.84 -0.38 5.83
C HIS A 11 16.32 -0.28 6.21
N SER A 12 17.22 -0.40 5.24
CA SER A 12 18.67 -0.49 5.48
C SER A 12 19.40 0.84 5.28
N SER A 13 18.81 1.81 4.58
CA SER A 13 19.51 2.99 4.11
C SER A 13 18.64 4.25 4.07
N PRO A 14 19.19 5.41 4.48
CA PRO A 14 18.50 6.69 4.35
C PRO A 14 18.30 7.06 2.87
N VAL A 15 17.30 7.90 2.60
CA VAL A 15 16.96 8.34 1.24
C VAL A 15 18.15 8.99 0.52
N THR A 16 18.93 9.80 1.23
CA THR A 16 20.11 10.50 0.69
C THR A 16 21.17 9.56 0.15
N LEU A 17 21.30 8.36 0.73
CA LEU A 17 22.21 7.34 0.22
C LEU A 17 21.57 6.62 -0.98
N ARG A 18 20.29 6.27 -0.90
CA ARG A 18 19.58 5.55 -1.98
C ARG A 18 19.52 6.34 -3.28
N GLU A 19 19.39 7.66 -3.21
CA GLU A 19 19.43 8.55 -4.38
C GLU A 19 20.78 8.49 -5.11
N ARG A 20 21.89 8.35 -4.37
CA ARG A 20 23.24 8.24 -4.96
C ARG A 20 23.47 6.91 -5.69
N PHE A 21 22.75 5.87 -5.30
CA PHE A 21 22.78 4.55 -5.93
C PHE A 21 21.63 4.34 -6.94
N ALA A 22 20.79 5.35 -7.20
CA ALA A 22 19.69 5.20 -8.14
C ALA A 22 20.20 5.04 -9.58
N PHE A 23 19.59 4.13 -10.33
CA PHE A 23 19.88 3.94 -11.75
C PHE A 23 18.88 4.73 -12.57
N ALA A 24 19.38 5.61 -13.44
CA ALA A 24 18.55 6.17 -14.50
C ALA A 24 18.15 5.04 -15.46
N GLU A 25 16.87 4.95 -15.82
CA GLU A 25 16.31 3.87 -16.65
C GLU A 25 17.07 3.70 -17.98
N SER A 26 17.53 4.81 -18.58
CA SER A 26 18.32 4.81 -19.81
C SER A 26 19.72 4.19 -19.68
N LEU A 27 20.28 4.13 -18.46
CA LEU A 27 21.62 3.60 -18.19
C LEU A 27 21.60 2.13 -17.72
N VAL A 28 20.42 1.60 -17.37
CA VAL A 28 20.27 0.22 -16.90
C VAL A 28 20.76 -0.81 -17.93
N PRO A 29 20.47 -0.70 -19.24
CA PRO A 29 20.99 -1.66 -20.22
C PRO A 29 22.52 -1.69 -20.29
N GLU A 30 23.18 -0.53 -20.21
CA GLU A 30 24.64 -0.45 -20.19
C GLU A 30 25.23 -1.07 -18.91
N ALA A 31 24.61 -0.79 -17.76
CA ALA A 31 24.99 -1.37 -16.48
C ALA A 31 24.89 -2.91 -16.48
N LEU A 32 23.78 -3.44 -17.00
CA LEU A 32 23.58 -4.89 -17.15
C LEU A 32 24.60 -5.52 -18.10
N ALA A 33 24.93 -4.85 -19.22
CA ALA A 33 25.96 -5.31 -20.14
C ALA A 33 27.34 -5.36 -19.47
N LYS A 34 27.71 -4.35 -18.68
CA LYS A 34 28.96 -4.35 -17.89
C LYS A 34 29.01 -5.51 -16.89
N LEU A 35 27.92 -5.76 -16.15
CA LEU A 35 27.81 -6.89 -15.21
C LEU A 35 27.99 -8.26 -15.87
N ARG A 36 27.39 -8.44 -17.06
CA ARG A 36 27.50 -9.68 -17.84
C ARG A 36 28.91 -9.86 -18.42
N ASN A 37 29.49 -8.81 -18.98
CA ASN A 37 30.79 -8.85 -19.65
C ASN A 37 31.96 -9.00 -18.68
N SER A 38 31.81 -8.55 -17.43
CA SER A 38 32.81 -8.76 -16.37
C SER A 38 32.82 -10.19 -15.81
N GLY A 39 31.85 -11.03 -16.18
CA GLY A 39 31.71 -12.38 -15.65
C GLY A 39 31.19 -12.45 -14.21
N ILE A 40 30.77 -11.32 -13.63
CA ILE A 40 30.20 -11.28 -12.26
C ILE A 40 28.85 -12.00 -12.22
N ALA A 41 28.04 -11.84 -13.27
CA ALA A 41 26.72 -12.43 -13.38
C ALA A 41 26.50 -13.10 -14.75
N ASN A 42 25.94 -14.30 -14.74
CA ASN A 42 25.43 -15.01 -15.92
C ASN A 42 24.02 -14.54 -16.30
N GLU A 43 23.22 -14.04 -15.36
CA GLU A 43 21.92 -13.41 -15.60
C GLU A 43 21.75 -12.27 -14.62
N ALA A 44 21.14 -11.14 -15.01
CA ALA A 44 20.94 -10.01 -14.11
C ALA A 44 19.66 -9.21 -14.39
N VAL A 45 19.05 -8.68 -13.34
CA VAL A 45 17.96 -7.69 -13.36
C VAL A 45 18.30 -6.60 -12.34
N ILE A 46 18.17 -5.33 -12.73
CA ILE A 46 18.34 -4.18 -11.84
C ILE A 46 16.98 -3.54 -11.58
N LEU A 47 16.57 -3.48 -10.32
CA LEU A 47 15.38 -2.76 -9.87
C LEU A 47 15.83 -1.46 -9.19
N SER A 48 15.43 -0.33 -9.74
CA SER A 48 15.66 0.98 -9.12
C SER A 48 14.35 1.74 -8.98
N THR A 49 14.04 2.14 -7.75
CA THR A 49 12.79 2.81 -7.36
C THR A 49 13.11 3.89 -6.33
N CYS A 50 12.10 4.67 -5.94
CA CYS A 50 12.24 5.64 -4.85
C CYS A 50 12.48 5.00 -3.47
N ASN A 51 12.30 3.69 -3.29
CA ASN A 51 12.39 2.98 -2.00
C ASN A 51 13.48 1.90 -1.95
N ARG A 52 14.01 1.48 -3.10
CA ARG A 52 15.04 0.44 -3.19
C ARG A 52 15.84 0.50 -4.48
N VAL A 53 17.09 0.06 -4.38
CA VAL A 53 17.98 -0.24 -5.49
C VAL A 53 18.50 -1.66 -5.28
N GLU A 54 18.22 -2.57 -6.21
CA GLU A 54 18.54 -3.98 -6.08
C GLU A 54 19.08 -4.56 -7.37
N ILE A 55 20.08 -5.43 -7.26
CA ILE A 55 20.56 -6.28 -8.35
C ILE A 55 20.23 -7.72 -8.01
N TYR A 56 19.40 -8.34 -8.83
CA TYR A 56 19.14 -9.78 -8.82
C TYR A 56 20.07 -10.43 -9.83
N ALA A 57 21.00 -11.28 -9.37
CA ALA A 57 21.99 -11.90 -10.24
C ALA A 57 22.00 -13.43 -10.10
N VAL A 58 22.20 -14.12 -11.22
CA VAL A 58 22.61 -15.53 -11.25
C VAL A 58 24.10 -15.54 -11.52
N THR A 59 24.86 -16.27 -10.70
CA THR A 59 26.32 -16.29 -10.79
C THR A 59 26.85 -17.69 -10.50
N ASP A 60 27.97 -18.03 -11.15
CA ASP A 60 28.76 -19.23 -10.88
C ASP A 60 29.83 -18.99 -9.80
N LEU A 61 30.02 -17.73 -9.37
CA LEU A 61 30.98 -17.38 -8.34
C LEU A 61 30.52 -17.91 -6.96
N PRO A 62 31.47 -18.28 -6.07
CA PRO A 62 31.17 -18.48 -4.66
C PRO A 62 30.47 -17.26 -4.07
N GLU A 63 29.51 -17.48 -3.17
CA GLU A 63 28.59 -16.45 -2.67
C GLU A 63 29.31 -15.20 -2.13
N SER A 64 30.35 -15.37 -1.30
CA SER A 64 31.13 -14.25 -0.77
C SER A 64 31.84 -13.43 -1.85
N GLN A 65 32.37 -14.10 -2.88
CA GLN A 65 33.03 -13.44 -4.01
C GLN A 65 32.01 -12.72 -4.90
N ALA A 66 30.84 -13.32 -5.11
CA ALA A 66 29.74 -12.69 -5.83
C ALA A 66 29.30 -11.39 -5.15
N PHE A 67 29.07 -11.42 -3.83
CA PHE A 67 28.67 -10.24 -3.07
C PHE A 67 29.73 -9.14 -3.13
N HIS A 68 31.00 -9.49 -2.90
CA HIS A 68 32.09 -8.52 -3.01
C HIS A 68 32.19 -7.90 -4.41
N SER A 69 32.07 -8.71 -5.46
CA SER A 69 32.17 -8.24 -6.85
C SER A 69 30.98 -7.36 -7.24
N LEU A 70 29.77 -7.72 -6.80
CA LEU A 70 28.56 -6.92 -7.03
C LEU A 70 28.57 -5.61 -6.23
N GLN A 71 29.11 -5.62 -5.00
CA GLN A 71 29.28 -4.42 -4.20
C GLN A 71 30.27 -3.46 -4.88
N ASN A 72 31.41 -3.97 -5.35
CA ASN A 72 32.38 -3.17 -6.09
C ASN A 72 31.77 -2.60 -7.38
N PHE A 73 30.99 -3.42 -8.11
CA PHE A 73 30.27 -2.94 -9.29
C PHE A 73 29.33 -1.76 -8.95
N LEU A 74 28.57 -1.86 -7.85
CA LEU A 74 27.69 -0.77 -7.40
C LEU A 74 28.49 0.49 -7.06
N THR A 75 29.55 0.38 -6.27
CA THR A 75 30.36 1.54 -5.87
C THR A 75 31.06 2.18 -7.08
N ASP A 76 31.61 1.37 -7.98
CA ASP A 76 32.33 1.85 -9.16
C ASP A 76 31.38 2.51 -10.16
N HIS A 77 30.20 1.90 -10.41
CA HIS A 77 29.20 2.45 -11.32
C HIS A 77 28.72 3.84 -10.87
N HIS A 78 28.55 4.04 -9.56
CA HIS A 78 28.09 5.30 -8.98
C HIS A 78 29.21 6.25 -8.56
N ASN A 79 30.48 5.91 -8.84
CA ASN A 79 31.66 6.65 -8.38
C ASN A 79 31.62 6.96 -6.87
N PHE A 80 31.13 6.01 -6.07
CA PHE A 80 30.92 6.18 -4.64
C PHE A 80 32.21 5.81 -3.89
N GLN A 81 32.77 6.77 -3.15
CA GLN A 81 34.06 6.64 -2.45
C GLN A 81 33.93 6.67 -0.92
N ASP A 82 32.72 6.96 -0.40
CA ASP A 82 32.51 7.03 1.04
C ASP A 82 32.43 5.63 1.65
N GLN A 83 32.65 5.53 2.96
CA GLN A 83 32.57 4.26 3.66
C GLN A 83 31.11 3.81 3.84
N LEU A 84 30.81 2.59 3.42
CA LEU A 84 29.54 1.92 3.69
C LEU A 84 29.64 1.15 5.01
N ASN A 85 28.76 1.45 5.97
CA ASN A 85 28.66 0.84 7.28
C ASN A 85 27.45 -0.11 7.38
N GLY A 86 27.32 -1.03 6.42
CA GLY A 86 26.27 -2.05 6.43
C GLY A 86 24.92 -1.61 5.87
N GLU A 87 24.87 -0.50 5.11
CA GLU A 87 23.64 -0.02 4.47
C GLU A 87 23.24 -0.88 3.27
N ILE A 88 24.22 -1.53 2.62
CA ILE A 88 24.01 -2.51 1.55
C ILE A 88 23.77 -3.88 2.18
N TYR A 89 22.63 -4.49 1.88
CA TYR A 89 22.33 -5.84 2.31
C TYR A 89 22.59 -6.84 1.17
N THR A 90 22.91 -8.08 1.54
CA THR A 90 23.23 -9.18 0.63
C THR A 90 22.45 -10.43 1.02
N LEU A 91 21.80 -11.08 0.07
CA LEU A 91 20.97 -12.26 0.29
C LEU A 91 21.31 -13.36 -0.72
N GLY A 92 21.69 -14.55 -0.22
CA GLY A 92 21.85 -15.77 -1.00
C GLY A 92 20.58 -16.62 -1.00
N GLU A 93 20.53 -17.69 -1.79
CA GLU A 93 19.42 -18.64 -1.72
C GLU A 93 19.40 -19.36 -0.36
N PRO A 94 18.23 -19.59 0.25
CA PRO A 94 16.88 -19.33 -0.28
C PRO A 94 16.34 -17.92 0.01
N ARG A 95 17.07 -17.08 0.75
CA ARG A 95 16.60 -15.76 1.22
C ARG A 95 16.39 -14.77 0.08
N SER A 96 17.22 -14.83 -0.96
CA SER A 96 17.04 -14.03 -2.19
C SER A 96 15.69 -14.28 -2.87
N LEU A 97 15.23 -15.54 -2.88
CA LEU A 97 13.92 -15.91 -3.43
C LEU A 97 12.78 -15.42 -2.54
N ASP A 98 12.89 -15.57 -1.22
CA ASP A 98 11.91 -15.06 -0.25
C ASP A 98 11.73 -13.55 -0.41
N HIS A 99 12.85 -12.83 -0.52
CA HIS A 99 12.89 -11.39 -0.74
C HIS A 99 12.18 -10.98 -2.03
N LEU A 100 12.56 -11.55 -3.17
CA LEU A 100 11.93 -11.25 -4.47
C LEU A 100 10.41 -11.44 -4.40
N PHE A 101 9.94 -12.50 -3.77
CA PHE A 101 8.52 -12.82 -3.69
C PHE A 101 7.79 -11.82 -2.77
N LYS A 102 8.40 -11.44 -1.64
CA LYS A 102 7.87 -10.41 -0.74
C LYS A 102 7.79 -9.04 -1.42
N VAL A 103 8.83 -8.63 -2.15
CA VAL A 103 8.83 -7.40 -2.95
C VAL A 103 7.74 -7.44 -4.01
N ALA A 104 7.63 -8.54 -4.78
CA ALA A 104 6.59 -8.69 -5.81
C ALA A 104 5.16 -8.64 -5.23
N CYS A 105 4.97 -9.15 -4.00
CA CYS A 105 3.69 -9.12 -3.30
C CYS A 105 3.40 -7.79 -2.57
N GLY A 106 4.35 -6.85 -2.53
CA GLY A 106 4.23 -5.60 -1.78
C GLY A 106 4.30 -5.76 -0.26
N LEU A 107 4.82 -6.90 0.23
CA LEU A 107 5.00 -7.15 1.67
C LEU A 107 6.24 -6.46 2.22
N ASP A 108 7.23 -6.21 1.36
CA ASP A 108 8.43 -5.43 1.66
C ASP A 108 8.29 -4.06 0.99
N SER A 109 7.27 -3.30 1.37
CA SER A 109 7.00 -1.98 0.80
C SER A 109 6.57 -1.04 1.91
N MET A 110 6.93 0.24 1.79
CA MET A 110 6.58 1.25 2.80
C MET A 110 5.05 1.32 2.99
N VAL A 111 4.29 1.15 1.90
CA VAL A 111 2.85 0.87 1.97
C VAL A 111 2.63 -0.62 1.70
N LEU A 112 2.29 -1.37 2.75
CA LEU A 112 2.04 -2.81 2.68
C LEU A 112 0.91 -3.13 1.68
N GLY A 113 1.18 -4.05 0.76
CA GLY A 113 0.23 -4.52 -0.25
C GLY A 113 0.07 -3.60 -1.48
N GLU A 114 0.91 -2.57 -1.60
CA GLU A 114 0.86 -1.65 -2.75
C GLU A 114 1.04 -2.37 -4.09
N THR A 115 0.40 -1.84 -5.13
CA THR A 115 0.41 -2.49 -6.46
C THR A 115 1.51 -1.99 -7.37
N GLU A 116 2.06 -0.81 -7.07
CA GLU A 116 3.03 -0.10 -7.91
C GLU A 116 4.35 -0.86 -8.02
N ILE A 117 4.86 -1.40 -6.91
CA ILE A 117 6.13 -2.14 -6.88
C ILE A 117 6.13 -3.35 -7.83
N LEU A 118 5.01 -4.06 -7.96
CA LEU A 118 4.90 -5.16 -8.93
C LEU A 118 5.03 -4.65 -10.37
N GLY A 119 4.46 -3.49 -10.68
CA GLY A 119 4.57 -2.85 -11.98
C GLY A 119 6.01 -2.44 -12.29
N GLN A 120 6.70 -1.83 -11.32
CA GLN A 120 8.10 -1.44 -11.44
C GLN A 120 9.02 -2.67 -11.59
N LEU A 121 8.77 -3.74 -10.83
CA LEU A 121 9.51 -5.00 -10.93
C LEU A 121 9.31 -5.68 -12.30
N LYS A 122 8.10 -5.65 -12.86
CA LYS A 122 7.83 -6.14 -14.22
C LYS A 122 8.60 -5.34 -15.26
N LYS A 123 8.59 -4.00 -15.19
CA LYS A 123 9.36 -3.15 -16.10
C LYS A 123 10.86 -3.46 -16.05
N ALA A 124 11.43 -3.60 -14.85
CA ALA A 124 12.83 -3.96 -14.66
C ALA A 124 13.17 -5.32 -15.29
N TYR A 125 12.31 -6.32 -15.07
CA TYR A 125 12.44 -7.64 -15.68
C TYR A 125 12.33 -7.59 -17.21
N ASP A 126 11.33 -6.90 -17.75
CA ASP A 126 11.08 -6.79 -19.18
C ASP A 126 12.23 -6.08 -19.90
N LEU A 127 12.80 -5.04 -19.29
CA LEU A 127 13.99 -4.35 -19.80
C LEU A 127 15.18 -5.31 -19.89
N ALA A 128 15.48 -6.04 -18.81
CA ALA A 128 16.55 -7.02 -18.81
C ALA A 128 16.32 -8.16 -19.83
N LEU A 129 15.07 -8.60 -19.99
CA LEU A 129 14.69 -9.64 -20.95
C LEU A 129 14.87 -9.18 -22.40
N GLN A 130 14.42 -7.96 -22.75
CA GLN A 130 14.54 -7.38 -24.09
C GLN A 130 16.00 -7.24 -24.51
N HIS A 131 16.89 -6.89 -23.57
CA HIS A 131 18.33 -6.79 -23.78
C HIS A 131 19.09 -8.11 -23.60
N LYS A 132 18.39 -9.25 -23.43
CA LYS A 132 18.96 -10.60 -23.30
C LYS A 132 19.91 -10.76 -22.11
N HIS A 133 19.65 -10.04 -21.02
CA HIS A 133 20.40 -10.14 -19.77
C HIS A 133 19.79 -11.15 -18.78
N THR A 134 18.59 -11.66 -19.04
CA THR A 134 18.00 -12.79 -18.30
C THR A 134 18.20 -14.11 -19.03
N GLY A 135 18.13 -15.22 -18.29
CA GLY A 135 18.16 -16.57 -18.83
C GLY A 135 17.11 -17.46 -18.16
N ALA A 136 17.26 -18.78 -18.30
CA ALA A 136 16.26 -19.73 -17.85
C ALA A 136 15.98 -19.62 -16.34
N ARG A 137 16.99 -19.30 -15.53
CA ARG A 137 16.86 -19.27 -14.07
C ARG A 137 16.07 -18.05 -13.60
N LEU A 138 16.44 -16.83 -14.01
CA LEU A 138 15.69 -15.61 -13.67
C LEU A 138 14.32 -15.60 -14.33
N ASN A 139 14.18 -16.04 -15.58
CA ASN A 139 12.87 -16.09 -16.25
C ASN A 139 11.89 -16.97 -15.49
N LYS A 140 12.29 -18.19 -15.09
CA LYS A 140 11.43 -19.08 -14.30
C LYS A 140 11.06 -18.45 -12.95
N THR A 141 12.02 -17.84 -12.26
CA THR A 141 11.81 -17.28 -10.92
C THR A 141 10.92 -16.04 -10.95
N PHE A 142 11.18 -15.06 -11.82
CA PHE A 142 10.38 -13.83 -11.92
C PHE A 142 8.94 -14.12 -12.36
N GLN A 143 8.75 -14.99 -13.36
CA GLN A 143 7.40 -15.42 -13.77
C GLN A 143 6.65 -16.11 -12.63
N ARG A 144 7.35 -16.91 -11.81
CA ARG A 144 6.74 -17.50 -10.62
C ARG A 144 6.38 -16.43 -9.58
N ALA A 145 7.25 -15.47 -9.32
CA ALA A 145 7.00 -14.36 -8.39
C ALA A 145 5.77 -13.55 -8.81
N PHE A 146 5.62 -13.24 -10.12
CA PHE A 146 4.44 -12.52 -10.64
C PHE A 146 3.14 -13.32 -10.47
N ASN A 147 3.18 -14.62 -10.69
CA ASN A 147 2.03 -15.50 -10.49
C ASN A 147 1.65 -15.58 -9.00
N VAL A 148 2.63 -15.67 -8.11
CA VAL A 148 2.39 -15.65 -6.66
C VAL A 148 1.84 -14.30 -6.21
N ALA A 149 2.36 -13.19 -6.71
CA ALA A 149 1.80 -11.86 -6.43
C ALA A 149 0.33 -11.77 -6.86
N LYS A 150 -0.04 -12.33 -8.01
CA LYS A 150 -1.44 -12.42 -8.45
C LYS A 150 -2.28 -13.29 -7.52
N GLN A 151 -1.75 -14.45 -7.12
CA GLN A 151 -2.43 -15.38 -6.21
C GLN A 151 -2.68 -14.72 -4.85
N VAL A 152 -1.66 -14.14 -4.24
CA VAL A 152 -1.74 -13.41 -2.97
C VAL A 152 -2.83 -12.33 -3.05
N ARG A 153 -2.83 -11.50 -4.09
CA ARG A 153 -3.87 -10.47 -4.27
C ARG A 153 -5.30 -11.00 -4.39
N THR A 154 -5.46 -12.22 -4.91
CA THR A 154 -6.79 -12.81 -5.13
C THR A 154 -7.27 -13.56 -3.88
N GLU A 155 -6.35 -14.16 -3.14
CA GLU A 155 -6.66 -15.08 -2.03
C GLU A 155 -6.52 -14.42 -0.65
N THR A 156 -5.89 -13.25 -0.54
CA THR A 156 -5.66 -12.54 0.72
C THR A 156 -6.22 -11.12 0.68
N ASN A 157 -6.54 -10.57 1.85
CA ASN A 157 -7.01 -9.18 1.99
C ASN A 157 -5.86 -8.19 2.22
N ILE A 158 -4.62 -8.53 1.88
CA ILE A 158 -3.42 -7.71 2.19
C ILE A 158 -3.50 -6.28 1.63
N GLN A 159 -4.28 -6.08 0.57
CA GLN A 159 -4.47 -4.78 -0.09
C GLN A 159 -5.54 -3.89 0.56
N ARG A 160 -6.34 -4.39 1.51
CA ARG A 160 -7.38 -3.59 2.13
C ARG A 160 -6.77 -2.54 3.06
N GLY A 161 -6.92 -1.28 2.67
CA GLY A 161 -6.89 -0.06 3.49
C GLY A 161 -5.65 0.20 4.35
N SER A 162 -4.99 1.34 4.18
CA SER A 162 -4.17 1.93 5.24
C SER A 162 -5.03 2.05 6.51
N VAL A 163 -4.62 1.56 7.67
CA VAL A 163 -5.49 1.59 8.85
C VAL A 163 -5.50 3.01 9.43
N SER A 164 -6.50 3.80 9.06
CA SER A 164 -6.75 5.12 9.63
C SER A 164 -8.24 5.28 9.91
N VAL A 165 -8.61 6.20 10.80
CA VAL A 165 -10.03 6.50 11.09
C VAL A 165 -10.81 6.83 9.80
N GLY A 166 -10.17 7.56 8.89
CA GLY A 166 -10.79 7.94 7.61
C GLY A 166 -11.00 6.76 6.65
N SER A 167 -10.10 5.78 6.61
CA SER A 167 -10.29 4.59 5.76
C SER A 167 -11.34 3.64 6.32
N VAL A 168 -11.40 3.48 7.65
CA VAL A 168 -12.46 2.70 8.30
C VAL A 168 -13.83 3.32 8.04
N ALA A 169 -13.94 4.65 8.14
CA ALA A 169 -15.16 5.38 7.81
C ALA A 169 -15.63 5.14 6.37
N VAL A 170 -14.72 5.14 5.40
CA VAL A 170 -15.01 4.79 4.00
C VAL A 170 -15.56 3.38 3.89
N GLU A 171 -14.89 2.40 4.51
CA GLU A 171 -15.31 1.00 4.41
C GLU A 171 -16.69 0.76 5.05
N LEU A 172 -16.98 1.42 6.18
CA LEU A 172 -18.31 1.39 6.78
C LEU A 172 -19.36 1.98 5.83
N ALA A 173 -19.05 3.10 5.18
CA ALA A 173 -19.93 3.70 4.20
C ALA A 173 -20.17 2.77 2.99
N GLU A 174 -19.14 2.12 2.45
CA GLU A 174 -19.26 1.16 1.34
C GLU A 174 -20.11 -0.06 1.74
N LYS A 175 -20.02 -0.55 2.99
CA LYS A 175 -20.87 -1.65 3.50
C LYS A 175 -22.35 -1.26 3.60
N ILE A 176 -22.64 -0.01 3.98
CA ILE A 176 -24.02 0.48 4.14
C ILE A 176 -24.65 0.83 2.78
N PHE A 177 -23.90 1.52 1.91
CA PHE A 177 -24.44 2.15 0.70
C PHE A 177 -24.13 1.40 -0.60
N THR A 178 -23.31 0.34 -0.56
CA THR A 178 -22.77 -0.43 -1.71
C THR A 178 -21.88 0.38 -2.67
N SER A 179 -22.19 1.66 -2.92
CA SER A 179 -21.42 2.61 -3.73
C SER A 179 -21.56 4.03 -3.17
N LEU A 180 -20.47 4.81 -3.27
CA LEU A 180 -20.40 6.20 -2.81
C LEU A 180 -20.70 7.24 -3.90
N SER A 181 -20.74 6.83 -5.18
CA SER A 181 -20.90 7.71 -6.36
C SER A 181 -22.10 8.67 -6.33
N GLU A 182 -23.16 8.31 -5.62
CA GLU A 182 -24.39 9.11 -5.49
C GLU A 182 -24.59 9.68 -4.08
N ARG A 183 -23.61 9.51 -3.19
CA ARG A 183 -23.76 9.82 -1.77
C ARG A 183 -23.29 11.22 -1.45
N GLN A 184 -24.12 11.96 -0.74
CA GLN A 184 -23.80 13.30 -0.29
C GLN A 184 -23.25 13.26 1.14
N VAL A 185 -22.11 13.91 1.35
CA VAL A 185 -21.41 13.97 2.63
C VAL A 185 -21.58 15.37 3.22
N MET A 186 -21.92 15.47 4.50
CA MET A 186 -21.88 16.72 5.26
C MET A 186 -20.83 16.63 6.35
N VAL A 187 -19.97 17.64 6.43
CA VAL A 187 -19.02 17.82 7.53
C VAL A 187 -19.56 18.93 8.44
N ILE A 188 -19.76 18.62 9.72
CA ILE A 188 -20.15 19.58 10.76
C ILE A 188 -18.94 19.81 11.66
N GLY A 189 -18.35 20.99 11.58
CA GLY A 189 -17.06 21.31 12.18
C GLY A 189 -15.93 21.37 11.15
N ALA A 190 -14.71 21.62 11.62
CA ALA A 190 -13.51 21.69 10.80
C ALA A 190 -12.29 21.19 11.58
N GLY A 191 -12.39 19.97 12.11
CA GLY A 191 -11.26 19.28 12.73
C GLY A 191 -10.41 18.55 11.70
N GLU A 192 -9.11 18.42 11.94
CA GLU A 192 -8.15 17.75 11.04
C GLU A 192 -8.59 16.32 10.70
N THR A 193 -9.10 15.57 11.69
CA THR A 193 -9.59 14.20 11.46
C THR A 193 -10.86 14.15 10.61
N SER A 194 -11.75 15.15 10.75
CA SER A 194 -12.94 15.25 9.90
C SER A 194 -12.59 15.59 8.45
N GLU A 195 -11.60 16.45 8.23
CA GLU A 195 -11.08 16.75 6.89
C GLU A 195 -10.48 15.50 6.24
N LYS A 196 -9.58 14.79 6.94
CA LYS A 196 -8.96 13.55 6.44
C LYS A 196 -10.02 12.49 6.10
N THR A 197 -11.06 12.38 6.91
CA THR A 197 -12.17 11.44 6.70
C THR A 197 -13.00 11.84 5.48
N ALA A 198 -13.36 13.12 5.34
CA ALA A 198 -14.08 13.63 4.19
C ALA A 198 -13.28 13.49 2.88
N ARG A 199 -11.97 13.78 2.92
CA ARG A 199 -11.05 13.56 1.79
C ARG A 199 -10.96 12.10 1.38
N SER A 200 -11.00 11.19 2.36
CA SER A 200 -11.01 9.74 2.10
C SER A 200 -12.30 9.32 1.37
N LEU A 201 -13.47 9.81 1.81
CA LEU A 201 -14.74 9.57 1.11
C LEU A 201 -14.77 10.17 -0.30
N LEU A 202 -14.24 11.37 -0.48
CA LEU A 202 -14.15 12.02 -1.79
C LEU A 202 -13.26 11.24 -2.76
N SER A 203 -12.08 10.81 -2.33
CA SER A 203 -11.17 10.01 -3.16
C SER A 203 -11.75 8.65 -3.57
N ARG A 204 -12.79 8.20 -2.85
CA ARG A 204 -13.56 6.98 -3.12
C ARG A 204 -14.85 7.21 -3.91
N GLY A 205 -15.06 8.44 -4.37
CA GLY A 205 -16.11 8.80 -5.31
C GLY A 205 -17.37 9.34 -4.67
N ALA A 206 -17.36 9.81 -3.41
CA ALA A 206 -18.51 10.55 -2.87
C ALA A 206 -18.93 11.72 -3.80
N HIS A 207 -20.24 11.88 -4.03
CA HIS A 207 -20.77 12.79 -5.06
C HIS A 207 -20.48 14.26 -4.77
N SER A 208 -20.68 14.68 -3.53
CA SER A 208 -20.55 16.07 -3.12
C SER A 208 -20.30 16.19 -1.63
N ILE A 209 -19.51 17.21 -1.24
CA ILE A 209 -19.26 17.55 0.15
C ILE A 209 -19.92 18.89 0.48
N LEU A 210 -20.67 18.92 1.58
CA LEU A 210 -21.16 20.14 2.21
C LEU A 210 -20.40 20.32 3.52
N VAL A 211 -20.00 21.54 3.84
CA VAL A 211 -19.28 21.87 5.07
C VAL A 211 -20.04 22.93 5.84
N SER A 212 -20.26 22.68 7.13
CA SER A 212 -20.93 23.62 8.03
C SER A 212 -20.11 23.79 9.29
N ASN A 213 -19.89 25.04 9.71
CA ASN A 213 -19.14 25.36 10.92
C ASN A 213 -19.68 26.67 11.51
N ARG A 214 -19.61 26.82 12.84
CA ARG A 214 -19.99 28.05 13.55
C ARG A 214 -19.24 29.26 13.01
N SER A 215 -17.94 29.09 12.71
CA SER A 215 -17.19 30.07 11.93
C SER A 215 -17.39 29.77 10.45
N HIS A 216 -18.14 30.63 9.76
CA HIS A 216 -18.42 30.44 8.34
C HIS A 216 -17.15 30.47 7.48
N GLU A 217 -16.19 31.33 7.84
CA GLU A 217 -14.89 31.41 7.17
C GLU A 217 -14.14 30.07 7.21
N ARG A 218 -14.18 29.35 8.35
CA ARG A 218 -13.61 28.00 8.45
C ARG A 218 -14.37 26.98 7.58
N ALA A 219 -15.68 27.13 7.45
CA ALA A 219 -16.47 26.28 6.57
C ALA A 219 -16.12 26.54 5.09
N GLU A 220 -15.96 27.80 4.69
CA GLU A 220 -15.54 28.20 3.34
C GLU A 220 -14.14 27.68 2.99
N ALA A 221 -13.17 27.85 3.90
CA ALA A 221 -11.82 27.35 3.71
C ALA A 221 -11.79 25.82 3.50
N LEU A 222 -12.42 25.07 4.39
CA LEU A 222 -12.47 23.60 4.29
C LEU A 222 -13.28 23.13 3.07
N ALA A 223 -14.39 23.81 2.74
CA ALA A 223 -15.14 23.51 1.52
C ALA A 223 -14.29 23.73 0.26
N ALA A 224 -13.50 24.79 0.20
CA ALA A 224 -12.61 25.05 -0.94
C ALA A 224 -11.57 23.94 -1.11
N GLU A 225 -10.94 23.48 -0.02
CA GLU A 225 -9.96 22.38 -0.06
C GLU A 225 -10.56 21.03 -0.48
N LEU A 226 -11.84 20.81 -0.15
CA LEU A 226 -12.57 19.58 -0.48
C LEU A 226 -13.38 19.67 -1.77
N GLN A 227 -13.28 20.78 -2.51
CA GLN A 227 -14.10 21.07 -3.70
C GLN A 227 -15.61 20.93 -3.41
N GLY A 228 -16.02 21.27 -2.20
CA GLY A 228 -17.38 21.20 -1.69
C GLY A 228 -18.07 22.57 -1.64
N ARG A 229 -19.18 22.62 -0.91
CA ARG A 229 -19.95 23.84 -0.67
C ARG A 229 -20.08 24.14 0.81
N ALA A 230 -19.78 25.37 1.21
CA ALA A 230 -20.04 25.83 2.57
C ALA A 230 -21.54 26.11 2.76
N VAL A 231 -22.08 25.71 3.91
CA VAL A 231 -23.44 26.00 4.36
C VAL A 231 -23.34 26.72 5.70
N ARG A 232 -24.26 27.66 5.95
CA ARG A 232 -24.33 28.36 7.23
C ARG A 232 -24.75 27.37 8.32
N PHE A 233 -24.21 27.57 9.53
CA PHE A 233 -24.48 26.68 10.66
C PHE A 233 -25.95 26.70 11.12
N GLU A 234 -26.72 27.70 10.73
CA GLU A 234 -28.14 27.80 11.05
C GLU A 234 -29.00 27.04 10.02
N ASP A 235 -28.49 26.86 8.79
CA ASP A 235 -29.26 26.38 7.63
C ASP A 235 -28.96 24.91 7.28
N TRP A 236 -27.96 24.27 7.90
CA TRP A 236 -27.57 22.91 7.51
C TRP A 236 -28.70 21.88 7.68
N ALA A 237 -29.64 22.14 8.61
CA ALA A 237 -30.78 21.27 8.86
C ALA A 237 -31.70 21.14 7.63
N ASP A 238 -31.81 22.20 6.82
CA ASP A 238 -32.68 22.21 5.63
C ASP A 238 -32.11 21.33 4.50
N GLU A 239 -30.78 21.22 4.42
CA GLU A 239 -30.09 20.40 3.41
C GLU A 239 -30.00 18.92 3.81
N PHE A 240 -30.19 18.63 5.09
CA PHE A 240 -29.97 17.31 5.69
C PHE A 240 -30.82 16.19 5.06
N SER A 241 -31.98 16.53 4.49
CA SER A 241 -32.86 15.55 3.82
C SER A 241 -32.18 14.80 2.67
N LYS A 242 -31.14 15.39 2.06
CA LYS A 242 -30.40 14.80 0.93
C LYS A 242 -29.08 14.13 1.33
N ILE A 243 -28.58 14.44 2.52
CA ILE A 243 -27.27 14.00 3.03
C ILE A 243 -27.29 12.52 3.43
N ASP A 244 -26.37 11.70 2.96
CA ASP A 244 -26.30 10.28 3.32
C ASP A 244 -25.30 9.99 4.44
N ILE A 245 -24.25 10.80 4.53
CA ILE A 245 -23.15 10.63 5.49
C ILE A 245 -22.90 11.96 6.19
N VAL A 246 -22.84 11.96 7.52
CA VAL A 246 -22.49 13.12 8.34
C VAL A 246 -21.22 12.81 9.11
N ILE A 247 -20.24 13.70 9.03
CA ILE A 247 -19.03 13.66 9.85
C ILE A 247 -19.08 14.85 10.81
N SER A 248 -19.15 14.60 12.10
CA SER A 248 -19.16 15.64 13.13
C SER A 248 -17.81 15.70 13.84
N SER A 249 -17.26 16.90 13.99
CA SER A 249 -16.03 17.17 14.74
C SER A 249 -16.02 18.63 15.19
N THR A 250 -16.99 18.99 16.03
CA THR A 250 -17.06 20.30 16.66
C THR A 250 -16.43 20.31 18.04
N SER A 251 -16.31 21.50 18.63
CA SER A 251 -15.88 21.71 20.01
C SER A 251 -17.05 22.08 20.93
N ALA A 252 -18.27 21.65 20.57
CA ALA A 252 -19.47 21.97 21.35
C ALA A 252 -19.46 21.20 22.69
N PRO A 253 -19.84 21.84 23.80
CA PRO A 253 -19.97 21.15 25.09
C PRO A 253 -21.31 20.40 25.23
N HIS A 254 -22.13 20.39 24.17
CA HIS A 254 -23.47 19.80 24.11
C HIS A 254 -23.67 19.10 22.76
N TYR A 255 -24.64 18.20 22.68
CA TYR A 255 -25.00 17.54 21.43
C TYR A 255 -25.48 18.57 20.39
N VAL A 256 -24.81 18.58 19.24
CA VAL A 256 -25.20 19.35 18.05
C VAL A 256 -26.40 18.68 17.37
N LEU A 257 -26.43 17.35 17.38
CA LEU A 257 -27.52 16.54 16.85
C LEU A 257 -28.03 15.58 17.92
N ASP A 258 -29.30 15.75 18.28
CA ASP A 258 -30.02 14.91 19.23
C ASP A 258 -31.14 14.12 18.53
N ARG A 259 -31.72 13.15 19.24
CA ARG A 259 -32.81 12.31 18.71
C ARG A 259 -34.05 13.13 18.37
N ALA A 260 -34.37 14.15 19.16
CA ALA A 260 -35.56 14.98 18.98
C ALA A 260 -35.50 15.78 17.67
N ARG A 261 -34.32 16.28 17.30
CA ARG A 261 -34.04 16.96 16.02
C ARG A 261 -33.98 15.98 14.87
N LEU A 262 -33.35 14.82 15.04
CA LEU A 262 -33.12 13.87 13.95
C LEU A 262 -34.39 13.10 13.53
N ALA A 263 -35.22 12.71 14.49
CA ALA A 263 -36.43 11.91 14.24
C ALA A 263 -37.38 12.50 13.17
N PRO A 264 -37.75 13.80 13.19
CA PRO A 264 -38.59 14.37 12.13
C PRO A 264 -37.89 14.40 10.77
N MET A 265 -36.57 14.60 10.73
CA MET A 265 -35.80 14.63 9.48
C MET A 265 -35.78 13.25 8.82
N MET A 266 -35.65 12.18 9.61
CA MET A 266 -35.69 10.80 9.10
C MET A 266 -37.02 10.45 8.42
N LYS A 267 -38.15 11.01 8.87
CA LYS A 267 -39.45 10.81 8.21
C LYS A 267 -39.48 11.36 6.78
N LEU A 268 -38.70 12.40 6.48
CA LEU A 268 -38.62 13.00 5.15
C LEU A 268 -37.75 12.18 4.18
N ARG A 269 -36.94 11.25 4.70
CA ARG A 269 -35.91 10.53 3.94
C ARG A 269 -36.39 9.23 3.30
N ARG A 270 -37.67 8.88 3.40
CA ARG A 270 -38.27 7.67 2.77
C ARG A 270 -37.45 6.39 3.03
N ASN A 271 -37.05 6.16 4.28
CA ASN A 271 -36.22 5.03 4.72
C ASN A 271 -34.80 4.95 4.14
N ARG A 272 -34.28 6.04 3.54
CA ARG A 272 -32.87 6.09 3.14
C ARG A 272 -31.96 6.04 4.37
N PRO A 273 -30.94 5.17 4.36
CA PRO A 273 -29.99 5.08 5.46
C PRO A 273 -29.23 6.40 5.66
N LEU A 274 -28.81 6.63 6.90
CA LEU A 274 -28.00 7.75 7.31
C LEU A 274 -26.85 7.25 8.16
N LEU A 275 -25.63 7.51 7.72
CA LEU A 275 -24.41 7.20 8.46
C LEU A 275 -23.94 8.47 9.19
N LEU A 276 -23.81 8.37 10.50
CA LEU A 276 -23.31 9.42 11.38
C LEU A 276 -21.95 8.99 11.93
N ILE A 277 -20.94 9.84 11.75
CA ILE A 277 -19.57 9.63 12.19
C ILE A 277 -19.21 10.75 13.16
N ASP A 278 -19.18 10.44 14.46
CA ASP A 278 -18.91 11.40 15.52
C ASP A 278 -17.45 11.31 15.98
N ILE A 279 -16.63 12.23 15.48
CA ILE A 279 -15.21 12.35 15.77
C ILE A 279 -14.96 13.45 16.82
N ALA A 280 -16.01 14.00 17.43
CA ALA A 280 -15.89 15.03 18.45
C ALA A 280 -15.63 14.45 19.84
N VAL A 281 -14.82 15.17 20.62
CA VAL A 281 -14.59 14.88 22.04
C VAL A 281 -14.64 16.20 22.81
N PRO A 282 -15.70 16.49 23.60
CA PRO A 282 -16.90 15.67 23.84
C PRO A 282 -17.76 15.39 22.60
N ARG A 283 -18.60 14.35 22.65
CA ARG A 283 -19.42 13.87 21.53
C ARG A 283 -20.41 14.93 21.04
N ASP A 284 -20.53 15.07 19.73
CA ASP A 284 -21.49 15.98 19.09
C ASP A 284 -22.87 15.35 18.92
N ILE A 285 -22.95 14.01 18.87
CA ILE A 285 -24.17 13.30 18.53
C ILE A 285 -24.64 12.49 19.73
N GLU A 286 -25.90 12.69 20.09
CA GLU A 286 -26.53 11.95 21.18
C GLU A 286 -26.58 10.44 20.86
N PRO A 287 -26.10 9.54 21.75
CA PRO A 287 -26.11 8.10 21.49
C PRO A 287 -27.50 7.50 21.21
N GLU A 288 -28.57 8.12 21.73
CA GLU A 288 -29.94 7.64 21.54
C GLU A 288 -30.42 7.71 20.09
N VAL A 289 -29.73 8.42 19.19
CA VAL A 289 -30.06 8.42 17.77
C VAL A 289 -29.96 7.03 17.14
N ASN A 290 -29.15 6.12 17.71
CA ASN A 290 -29.05 4.73 17.24
C ASN A 290 -30.35 3.92 17.41
N PHE A 291 -31.32 4.40 18.20
CA PHE A 291 -32.64 3.78 18.30
C PHE A 291 -33.58 4.19 17.16
N LEU A 292 -33.17 5.10 16.28
CA LEU A 292 -33.93 5.45 15.09
C LEU A 292 -33.64 4.45 13.96
N GLU A 293 -34.69 4.04 13.25
CA GLU A 293 -34.55 3.14 12.11
C GLU A 293 -33.71 3.77 11.00
N ASN A 294 -32.84 2.97 10.38
CA ASN A 294 -31.95 3.37 9.29
C ASN A 294 -30.95 4.48 9.65
N VAL A 295 -30.63 4.65 10.94
CA VAL A 295 -29.55 5.52 11.42
C VAL A 295 -28.43 4.65 11.97
N TYR A 296 -27.19 4.93 11.55
CA TYR A 296 -25.99 4.23 12.00
C TYR A 296 -25.02 5.26 12.58
N LEU A 297 -24.82 5.27 13.89
CA LEU A 297 -23.85 6.14 14.56
C LEU A 297 -22.61 5.34 14.96
N TYR A 298 -21.45 5.85 14.53
CA TYR A 298 -20.13 5.41 14.98
C TYR A 298 -19.38 6.60 15.57
N ASN A 299 -18.76 6.41 16.73
CA ASN A 299 -17.87 7.40 17.31
C ASN A 299 -16.39 7.11 16.99
N ILE A 300 -15.50 8.00 17.43
CA ILE A 300 -14.06 7.81 17.26
C ILE A 300 -13.54 6.50 17.87
N ASP A 301 -14.05 6.07 19.03
CA ASP A 301 -13.62 4.83 19.70
C ASP A 301 -14.06 3.59 18.90
N ASP A 302 -15.29 3.58 18.36
CA ASP A 302 -15.81 2.50 17.52
C ASP A 302 -14.95 2.35 16.25
N LEU A 303 -14.60 3.48 15.62
CA LEU A 303 -13.73 3.50 14.45
C LEU A 303 -12.31 3.03 14.78
N GLN A 304 -11.80 3.38 15.96
CA GLN A 304 -10.49 2.89 16.44
C GLN A 304 -10.51 1.38 16.70
N ALA A 305 -11.54 0.84 17.35
CA ALA A 305 -11.67 -0.59 17.57
C ALA A 305 -11.71 -1.38 16.26
N ILE A 306 -12.45 -0.89 15.26
CA ILE A 306 -12.49 -1.52 13.92
C ILE A 306 -11.13 -1.41 13.23
N ALA A 307 -10.45 -0.27 13.34
CA ALA A 307 -9.09 -0.10 12.85
C ALA A 307 -8.12 -1.11 13.48
N GLU A 308 -8.19 -1.32 14.79
CA GLU A 308 -7.35 -2.29 15.50
C GLU A 308 -7.64 -3.74 15.08
N ASP A 309 -8.91 -4.09 14.88
CA ASP A 309 -9.27 -5.41 14.37
C ASP A 309 -8.73 -5.63 12.95
N TYR A 310 -8.72 -4.59 12.11
CA TYR A 310 -8.08 -4.65 10.80
C TYR A 310 -6.55 -4.77 10.87
N LEU A 311 -5.90 -4.16 11.86
CA LEU A 311 -4.47 -4.37 12.10
C LEU A 311 -4.16 -5.83 12.48
N LYS A 312 -4.99 -6.43 13.35
CA LYS A 312 -4.86 -7.84 13.72
C LYS A 312 -5.07 -8.76 12.53
N GLN A 313 -6.17 -8.55 11.78
CA GLN A 313 -6.43 -9.30 10.54
C GLN A 313 -5.30 -9.12 9.52
N ARG A 314 -4.68 -7.93 9.45
CA ARG A 314 -3.54 -7.70 8.56
C ARG A 314 -2.32 -8.53 8.94
N GLN A 315 -2.03 -8.74 10.23
CA GLN A 315 -0.96 -9.66 10.64
C GLN A 315 -1.24 -11.10 10.23
N ASP A 316 -2.47 -11.57 10.41
CA ASP A 316 -2.87 -12.92 9.96
C ASP A 316 -2.76 -13.07 8.43
N GLU A 317 -3.13 -12.03 7.68
CA GLU A 317 -2.99 -12.01 6.22
C GLU A 317 -1.51 -11.98 5.80
N ILE A 318 -0.62 -11.28 6.49
CA ILE A 318 0.83 -11.34 6.24
C ILE A 318 1.32 -12.78 6.43
N VAL A 319 0.97 -13.43 7.54
CA VAL A 319 1.35 -14.83 7.81
C VAL A 319 0.83 -15.75 6.71
N ARG A 320 -0.40 -15.55 6.25
CA ARG A 320 -0.98 -16.30 5.13
C ARG A 320 -0.20 -16.07 3.83
N CYS A 321 0.14 -14.82 3.50
CA CYS A 321 0.95 -14.50 2.32
C CYS A 321 2.32 -15.17 2.40
N GLU A 322 2.99 -15.11 3.55
CA GLU A 322 4.28 -15.76 3.75
C GLU A 322 4.19 -17.29 3.59
N ASN A 323 3.11 -17.91 4.06
CA ASN A 323 2.90 -19.35 3.87
C ASN A 323 2.78 -19.71 2.38
N ILE A 324 2.01 -18.94 1.61
CA ILE A 324 1.91 -19.09 0.15
C ILE A 324 3.30 -18.95 -0.49
N ILE A 325 4.06 -17.93 -0.11
CA ILE A 325 5.41 -17.68 -0.65
C ILE A 325 6.34 -18.87 -0.34
N ARG A 326 6.42 -19.31 0.91
CA ARG A 326 7.27 -20.42 1.35
C ARG A 326 6.97 -21.72 0.60
N GLU A 327 5.68 -22.04 0.40
CA GLU A 327 5.27 -23.23 -0.34
C GLU A 327 5.79 -23.18 -1.80
N LYS A 328 5.67 -22.01 -2.44
CA LYS A 328 6.05 -21.84 -3.84
C LYS A 328 7.57 -21.84 -4.03
N ILE A 329 8.33 -21.31 -3.07
CA ILE A 329 9.79 -21.36 -3.05
C ILE A 329 10.29 -22.79 -2.90
N LYS A 330 9.70 -23.59 -1.99
CA LYS A 330 10.06 -25.02 -1.84
C LYS A 330 9.94 -25.77 -3.17
N GLY A 331 8.87 -25.53 -3.93
CA GLY A 331 8.68 -26.12 -5.26
C GLY A 331 9.69 -25.64 -6.32
N LEU A 332 10.17 -24.39 -6.22
CA LEU A 332 11.23 -23.89 -7.10
C LEU A 332 12.57 -24.56 -6.79
N LEU A 333 12.95 -24.63 -5.52
CA LEU A 333 14.24 -25.19 -5.08
C LEU A 333 14.35 -26.68 -5.41
N SER A 334 13.29 -27.47 -5.19
CA SER A 334 13.27 -28.92 -5.52
C SER A 334 13.41 -29.19 -7.03
N SER A 335 12.85 -28.32 -7.87
CA SER A 335 12.98 -28.42 -9.33
C SER A 335 14.37 -28.06 -9.86
N SER A 336 15.19 -27.32 -9.09
CA SER A 336 16.59 -27.04 -9.45
C SER A 336 17.52 -28.21 -9.15
N CYS A 337 17.30 -28.94 -8.04
CA CYS A 337 18.17 -30.05 -7.64
C CYS A 337 18.02 -31.30 -8.52
N SER A 338 16.86 -31.48 -9.17
CA SER A 338 16.59 -32.63 -10.04
C SER A 338 17.17 -32.49 -11.46
N GLY A 339 17.52 -31.27 -11.89
CA GLY A 339 18.08 -31.01 -13.23
C GLY A 339 19.60 -31.19 -13.35
N SER A 340 20.32 -31.35 -12.24
CA SER A 340 21.79 -31.47 -12.19
C SER A 340 22.31 -32.92 -12.20
N SER A 341 21.43 -33.93 -12.25
CA SER A 341 21.79 -35.35 -12.13
C SER A 341 21.82 -36.13 -13.44
N SER A 342 21.59 -35.51 -14.60
CA SER A 342 21.30 -36.24 -15.85
C SER A 342 22.37 -36.14 -16.95
N SER A 343 23.58 -35.66 -16.65
CA SER A 343 24.63 -35.45 -17.68
C SER A 343 25.99 -36.01 -17.28
N GLN A 344 26.04 -37.26 -16.82
CA GLN A 344 27.31 -37.99 -16.59
C GLN A 344 27.31 -39.47 -17.02
N LEU A 345 26.36 -39.93 -17.85
CA LEU A 345 26.35 -41.29 -18.39
C LEU A 345 26.09 -41.28 -19.90
N ALA A 346 27.08 -40.87 -20.69
CA ALA A 346 27.18 -41.18 -22.11
C ALA A 346 28.58 -40.83 -22.63
N TYR A 347 29.56 -41.68 -22.35
CA TYR A 347 30.73 -41.95 -23.20
C TYR A 347 31.43 -43.18 -22.59
N GLU A 348 30.98 -44.36 -23.02
CA GLU A 348 31.83 -45.55 -23.18
C GLU A 348 32.06 -45.76 -24.67
#